data_AF-X0SLZ8-F1
#
_entry.id   AF-X0SLZ8-F1
#
_cell.length_a   1.000
_cell.length_b   1.000
_cell.length_c   1.000
_cell.angle_alpha   90.00
_cell.angle_beta   90.00
_cell.angle_gamma   90.00
#
_symmetry.space_group_name_H-M   'P 1'
#
loop_
_entity.id
_entity.type
_entity.pdbx_description
1 polymer ?
#
loop_
_entity_poly.entity_id
_entity_poly.type
_entity_poly.pdbx_seq_one_letter_code
_entity_poly.pdbx_strand_id
1 'polypeptide(L)'
;MINKSNLEVEIGGIKLKNPVMTASGTFGYGQEYAPFVDLNKLGAMILKGITLKSKMGNPPPRVIETPSGMLNTIGLQNVGVEMLIKEKLPYLQKFNTPVIINVSGDTVEEYVELVRRLGEISEEMGVAGLEVNISCPNVKKGGMVWGTDAHSTYELINSVRKATSLPLIVKLTPNVTDIKTIAQAAEEAGADALSLINTLVGMVVDIDSHKPKLANVSGGLSGPAVKPVALWLVWQVFQTVNIPVIGIGGIIKVADALEFIIAGARAIEIGTANFVNP
;
A
#
# COMPACT_ATOMS: atom_id res chain seq x y z
N MET A 1 13.98 -34.59 -11.86
CA MET A 1 13.35 -33.33 -12.33
C MET A 1 12.59 -32.75 -11.16
N ILE A 2 13.05 -31.65 -10.58
CA ILE A 2 12.25 -30.93 -9.57
C ILE A 2 11.11 -30.28 -10.34
N ASN A 3 9.88 -30.76 -10.12
CA ASN A 3 8.69 -30.10 -10.64
C ASN A 3 8.75 -28.63 -10.19
N LYS A 4 8.56 -27.71 -11.13
CA LYS A 4 8.57 -26.27 -10.87
C LYS A 4 7.61 -26.00 -9.70
N SER A 5 8.13 -25.49 -8.58
CA SER A 5 7.34 -25.25 -7.37
C SER A 5 6.16 -24.34 -7.70
N ASN A 6 4.94 -24.74 -7.32
CA ASN A 6 3.77 -23.89 -7.49
C ASN A 6 3.80 -22.76 -6.46
N LEU A 7 3.93 -21.52 -6.93
CA LEU A 7 3.92 -20.32 -6.09
C LEU A 7 2.59 -19.57 -6.18
N GLU A 8 1.60 -20.09 -6.91
CA GLU A 8 0.32 -19.43 -7.11
C GLU A 8 -0.42 -19.22 -5.77
N VAL A 9 -0.96 -18.01 -5.61
CA VAL A 9 -1.76 -17.64 -4.44
C VAL A 9 -2.98 -16.83 -4.89
N GLU A 10 -3.98 -16.71 -4.01
CA GLU A 10 -5.17 -15.90 -4.24
C GLU A 10 -5.37 -14.96 -3.05
N ILE A 11 -5.69 -13.69 -3.33
CA ILE A 11 -5.89 -12.62 -2.35
C ILE A 11 -7.20 -11.90 -2.69
N GLY A 12 -8.22 -12.02 -1.84
CA GLY A 12 -9.51 -11.34 -2.06
C GLY A 12 -10.14 -11.59 -3.43
N GLY A 13 -9.97 -12.79 -3.99
CA GLY A 13 -10.43 -13.15 -5.35
C GLY A 13 -9.44 -12.84 -6.48
N ILE A 14 -8.32 -12.17 -6.21
CA ILE A 14 -7.26 -11.87 -7.19
C ILE A 14 -6.28 -13.05 -7.25
N LYS A 15 -6.20 -13.70 -8.41
CA LYS A 15 -5.23 -14.79 -8.65
C LYS A 15 -3.86 -14.23 -9.02
N LEU A 16 -2.85 -14.66 -8.28
CA LEU A 16 -1.45 -14.26 -8.47
C LEU A 16 -0.61 -15.47 -8.87
N LYS A 17 0.23 -15.33 -9.89
CA LYS A 17 1.17 -16.38 -10.32
C LYS A 17 2.31 -16.66 -9.33
N ASN A 18 2.55 -15.72 -8.41
CA ASN A 18 3.46 -15.82 -7.28
C ASN A 18 3.06 -14.78 -6.22
N PRO A 19 3.53 -14.88 -4.95
CA PRO A 19 3.09 -13.99 -3.88
C PRO A 19 3.74 -12.60 -3.90
N VAL A 20 4.59 -12.27 -4.88
CA VAL A 20 5.40 -11.04 -4.86
C VAL A 20 4.69 -9.91 -5.58
N MET A 21 4.35 -8.86 -4.84
CA MET A 21 3.68 -7.66 -5.33
C MET A 21 4.59 -6.43 -5.13
N THR A 22 4.34 -5.34 -5.86
CA THR A 22 5.02 -4.06 -5.62
C THR A 22 4.31 -3.30 -4.50
N ALA A 23 5.05 -2.60 -3.64
CA ALA A 23 4.41 -1.73 -2.65
C ALA A 23 4.11 -0.35 -3.23
N SER A 24 2.90 0.14 -2.99
CA SER A 24 2.47 1.47 -3.47
C SER A 24 3.46 2.56 -3.08
N GLY A 25 3.74 3.47 -4.01
CA GLY A 25 4.63 4.61 -3.77
C GLY A 25 6.09 4.37 -4.07
N THR A 26 6.50 3.12 -4.29
CA THR A 26 7.89 2.76 -4.59
C THR A 26 8.11 2.25 -6.01
N PHE A 27 7.04 1.98 -6.74
CA PHE A 27 7.07 1.41 -8.10
C PHE A 27 6.39 2.30 -9.15
N GLY A 28 6.16 3.58 -8.82
CA GLY A 28 5.50 4.54 -9.72
C GLY A 28 4.16 4.05 -10.24
N TYR A 29 3.99 4.09 -11.56
CA TYR A 29 2.86 3.49 -12.27
C TYR A 29 3.31 2.29 -13.12
N GLY A 30 4.40 1.62 -12.73
CA GLY A 30 4.99 0.45 -13.40
C GLY A 30 5.95 0.80 -14.54
N GLN A 31 5.60 1.75 -15.40
CA GLN A 31 6.39 2.11 -16.58
C GLN A 31 7.83 2.51 -16.25
N GLU A 32 8.05 3.16 -15.11
CA GLU A 32 9.36 3.63 -14.66
C GLU A 32 10.35 2.48 -14.40
N TYR A 33 9.83 1.28 -14.08
CA TYR A 33 10.64 0.09 -13.76
C TYR A 33 10.70 -0.94 -14.89
N ALA A 34 9.91 -0.77 -15.96
CA ALA A 34 9.92 -1.66 -17.12
C ALA A 34 11.32 -1.85 -17.78
N PRO A 35 12.25 -0.88 -17.76
CA PRO A 35 13.61 -1.10 -18.25
C PRO A 35 14.48 -2.02 -17.37
N PHE A 36 14.10 -2.23 -16.10
CA PHE A 36 14.89 -2.97 -15.11
C PHE A 36 14.28 -4.34 -14.80
N VAL A 37 12.96 -4.45 -14.81
CA VAL A 37 12.22 -5.67 -14.46
C VAL A 37 11.20 -6.02 -15.54
N ASP A 38 11.13 -7.30 -15.89
CA ASP A 38 10.02 -7.85 -16.66
C ASP A 38 8.75 -7.85 -15.79
N LEU A 39 7.87 -6.89 -16.04
CA LEU A 39 6.63 -6.71 -15.29
C LEU A 39 5.72 -7.94 -15.33
N ASN A 40 5.84 -8.82 -16.35
CA ASN A 40 5.11 -10.08 -16.43
C ASN A 40 5.63 -11.16 -15.46
N LYS A 41 6.66 -10.89 -14.65
CA LYS A 41 7.11 -11.80 -13.59
C LYS A 41 6.51 -11.49 -12.22
N LEU A 42 5.98 -10.29 -12.01
CA LEU A 42 5.39 -9.87 -10.73
C LEU A 42 4.04 -10.57 -10.52
N GLY A 43 3.74 -10.96 -9.28
CA GLY A 43 2.43 -11.49 -8.89
C GLY A 43 1.30 -10.49 -9.13
N ALA A 44 1.50 -9.23 -8.72
CA ALA A 44 0.68 -8.07 -9.06
C ALA A 44 1.49 -6.77 -8.99
N MET A 45 0.99 -5.71 -9.61
CA MET A 45 1.51 -4.35 -9.46
C MET A 45 0.52 -3.50 -8.68
N ILE A 46 0.91 -3.06 -7.48
CA ILE A 46 0.19 -2.01 -6.76
C ILE A 46 0.80 -0.67 -7.14
N LEU A 47 -0.02 0.18 -7.76
CA LEU A 47 0.40 1.47 -8.28
C LEU A 47 0.55 2.52 -7.17
N LYS A 48 1.21 3.63 -7.49
CA LYS A 48 1.21 4.84 -6.67
C LYS A 48 -0.21 5.24 -6.28
N GLY A 49 -0.40 5.56 -4.99
CA GLY A 49 -1.64 6.11 -4.46
C GLY A 49 -2.18 7.26 -5.30
N ILE A 50 -3.44 7.12 -5.74
CA ILE A 50 -4.14 8.10 -6.56
C ILE A 50 -5.22 8.82 -5.75
N THR A 51 -5.46 10.09 -6.09
CA THR A 51 -6.55 10.91 -5.56
C THR A 51 -7.45 11.40 -6.71
N LEU A 52 -8.63 11.93 -6.41
CA LEU A 52 -9.52 12.50 -7.43
C LEU A 52 -8.82 13.57 -8.29
N LYS A 53 -8.12 14.50 -7.62
CA LYS A 53 -7.32 15.55 -8.27
C LYS A 53 -5.84 15.22 -8.13
N SER A 54 -5.02 15.75 -9.02
CA SER A 54 -3.57 15.64 -8.87
C SER A 54 -3.08 16.35 -7.61
N LYS A 55 -1.99 15.85 -7.02
CA LYS A 55 -1.32 16.46 -5.87
C LYS A 55 0.14 16.70 -6.20
N MET A 56 0.65 17.88 -5.85
CA MET A 56 2.07 18.24 -6.05
C MET A 56 3.01 17.57 -5.03
N GLY A 57 2.46 17.16 -3.88
CA GLY A 57 3.25 16.68 -2.75
C GLY A 57 3.83 17.78 -1.87
N ASN A 58 4.54 17.38 -0.81
CA ASN A 58 5.14 18.28 0.18
C ASN A 58 6.36 19.02 -0.39
N PRO A 59 6.88 20.11 0.20
CA PRO A 59 8.16 20.69 -0.25
C PRO A 59 9.36 19.75 0.01
N PRO A 60 10.46 19.85 -0.77
CA PRO A 60 11.72 19.17 -0.47
C PRO A 60 12.46 19.80 0.72
N PRO A 61 13.37 19.07 1.40
CA PRO A 61 13.73 17.66 1.20
C PRO A 61 12.62 16.68 1.62
N ARG A 62 12.33 15.71 0.73
CA ARG A 62 11.23 14.73 0.92
C ARG A 62 11.69 13.35 1.36
N VAL A 63 12.98 13.06 1.25
CA VAL A 63 13.56 11.75 1.59
C VAL A 63 14.87 11.97 2.33
N ILE A 64 15.14 11.11 3.30
CA ILE A 64 16.43 11.08 4.01
C ILE A 64 16.73 9.63 4.41
N GLU A 65 17.99 9.24 4.31
CA GLU A 65 18.45 7.92 4.75
C GLU A 65 18.42 7.82 6.29
N THR A 66 18.16 6.61 6.80
CA THR A 66 18.29 6.25 8.21
C THR A 66 19.07 4.94 8.32
N PRO A 67 19.59 4.58 9.52
CA PRO A 67 20.21 3.28 9.70
C PRO A 67 19.27 2.14 9.28
N SER A 68 19.67 1.38 8.26
CA SER A 68 18.88 0.30 7.67
C SER A 68 17.48 0.72 7.18
N GLY A 69 17.32 1.95 6.71
CA GLY A 69 16.03 2.43 6.23
C GLY A 69 16.07 3.81 5.60
N MET A 70 14.88 4.39 5.45
CA MET A 70 14.73 5.77 5.02
C MET A 70 13.46 6.38 5.60
N LEU A 71 13.44 7.70 5.78
CA LEU A 71 12.22 8.47 5.97
C LEU A 71 11.76 9.07 4.65
N ASN A 72 10.45 9.17 4.47
CA ASN A 72 9.85 9.89 3.36
C ASN A 72 8.68 10.79 3.80
N THR A 73 8.52 11.94 3.15
CA THR A 73 7.38 12.83 3.30
C THR A 73 6.95 13.33 1.92
N ILE A 74 6.53 12.40 1.05
CA ILE A 74 6.20 12.74 -0.35
C ILE A 74 4.95 13.62 -0.44
N GLY A 75 4.01 13.49 0.50
CA GLY A 75 2.74 14.23 0.48
C GLY A 75 1.76 13.73 -0.60
N LEU A 76 1.78 12.43 -0.90
CA LEU A 76 0.90 11.80 -1.89
C LEU A 76 0.99 12.46 -3.29
N GLN A 77 2.17 12.93 -3.72
CA GLN A 77 2.33 13.41 -5.10
C GLN A 77 1.84 12.35 -6.10
N ASN A 78 0.88 12.72 -6.94
CA ASN A 78 0.24 11.83 -7.90
C ASN A 78 -0.42 12.61 -9.04
N VAL A 79 -0.70 11.92 -10.15
CA VAL A 79 -1.20 12.52 -11.39
C VAL A 79 -2.72 12.79 -11.40
N GLY A 80 -3.46 12.33 -10.39
CA GLY A 80 -4.92 12.38 -10.35
C GLY A 80 -5.58 11.30 -11.23
N VAL A 81 -6.83 10.96 -10.91
CA VAL A 81 -7.54 9.84 -11.55
C VAL A 81 -7.69 9.99 -13.06
N GLU A 82 -7.87 11.22 -13.58
CA GLU A 82 -8.01 11.45 -15.02
C GLU A 82 -6.78 10.99 -15.81
N MET A 83 -5.59 11.36 -15.33
CA MET A 83 -4.33 11.02 -16.00
C MET A 83 -3.98 9.55 -15.82
N LEU A 84 -4.34 8.96 -14.67
CA LEU A 84 -4.23 7.52 -14.45
C LEU A 84 -5.02 6.75 -15.51
N ILE A 85 -6.30 7.10 -15.71
CA ILE A 85 -7.19 6.44 -16.68
C ILE A 85 -6.73 6.70 -18.12
N LYS A 86 -6.39 7.94 -18.45
CA LYS A 86 -6.08 8.34 -19.84
C LYS A 86 -4.72 7.82 -20.33
N GLU A 87 -3.72 7.73 -19.45
CA GLU A 87 -2.34 7.47 -19.88
C GLU A 87 -1.71 6.24 -19.22
N LYS A 88 -1.92 6.04 -17.92
CA LYS A 88 -1.18 5.04 -17.16
C LYS A 88 -1.78 3.64 -17.30
N LEU A 89 -3.11 3.50 -17.15
CA LEU A 89 -3.78 2.20 -17.31
C LEU A 89 -3.66 1.63 -18.73
N PRO A 90 -3.82 2.40 -19.83
CA PRO A 90 -3.64 1.88 -21.18
C PRO A 90 -2.23 1.34 -21.45
N TYR A 91 -1.21 1.90 -20.82
CA TYR A 91 0.15 1.35 -20.92
C TYR A 91 0.25 -0.04 -20.26
N LEU A 92 -0.42 -0.23 -19.12
CA LEU A 92 -0.33 -1.44 -18.32
C LEU A 92 -1.11 -2.63 -18.90
N GLN A 93 -2.10 -2.39 -19.76
CA GLN A 93 -2.84 -3.44 -20.49
C GLN A 93 -1.94 -4.33 -21.37
N LYS A 94 -0.71 -3.90 -21.65
CA LYS A 94 0.29 -4.68 -22.41
C LYS A 94 0.86 -5.86 -21.62
N PHE A 95 0.60 -5.94 -20.31
CA PHE A 95 1.16 -6.93 -19.41
C PHE A 95 0.06 -7.86 -18.87
N ASN A 96 0.41 -9.11 -18.57
CA ASN A 96 -0.50 -10.10 -17.99
C ASN A 96 -0.50 -10.11 -16.45
N THR A 97 0.03 -9.04 -15.85
CA THR A 97 0.17 -8.91 -14.40
C THR A 97 -1.02 -8.13 -13.85
N PRO A 98 -1.76 -8.66 -12.87
CA PRO A 98 -2.85 -7.96 -12.20
C PRO A 98 -2.42 -6.57 -11.71
N VAL A 99 -3.23 -5.55 -12.03
CA VAL A 99 -3.02 -4.16 -11.60
C VAL A 99 -3.96 -3.86 -10.45
N ILE A 100 -3.42 -3.41 -9.33
CA ILE A 100 -4.17 -2.96 -8.16
C ILE A 100 -3.93 -1.47 -7.97
N ILE A 101 -5.00 -0.70 -7.82
CA ILE A 101 -4.90 0.76 -7.68
C ILE A 101 -4.95 1.10 -6.20
N ASN A 102 -3.86 1.67 -5.68
CA ASN A 102 -3.89 2.27 -4.35
C ASN A 102 -4.70 3.57 -4.41
N VAL A 103 -5.70 3.71 -3.53
CA VAL A 103 -6.60 4.87 -3.47
C VAL A 103 -6.42 5.63 -2.17
N SER A 104 -6.47 6.95 -2.26
CA SER A 104 -6.36 7.87 -1.13
C SER A 104 -7.32 9.05 -1.33
N GLY A 105 -7.72 9.66 -0.22
CA GLY A 105 -8.64 10.79 -0.18
C GLY A 105 -8.59 11.49 1.18
N ASP A 106 -9.06 12.72 1.21
CA ASP A 106 -9.07 13.54 2.42
C ASP A 106 -10.45 13.46 3.14
N THR A 107 -11.49 13.03 2.43
CA THR A 107 -12.85 12.79 2.96
C THR A 107 -13.45 11.48 2.43
N VAL A 108 -14.45 10.92 3.14
CA VAL A 108 -15.17 9.71 2.71
C VAL A 108 -15.75 9.86 1.30
N GLU A 109 -16.30 11.03 0.99
CA GLU A 109 -16.89 11.32 -0.32
C GLU A 109 -15.85 11.26 -1.44
N GLU A 110 -14.62 11.72 -1.19
CA GLU A 110 -13.55 11.61 -2.17
C GLU A 110 -13.14 10.15 -2.42
N TYR A 111 -13.06 9.32 -1.37
CA TYR A 111 -12.81 7.89 -1.53
C TYR A 111 -13.93 7.23 -2.33
N VAL A 112 -15.19 7.47 -1.95
CA VAL A 112 -16.38 6.88 -2.60
C VAL A 112 -16.43 7.24 -4.09
N GLU A 113 -16.27 8.52 -4.42
CA GLU A 113 -16.30 8.94 -5.82
C GLU A 113 -15.11 8.39 -6.60
N LEU A 114 -13.92 8.33 -6.01
CA LEU A 114 -12.74 7.78 -6.65
C LEU A 114 -12.93 6.28 -6.98
N VAL A 115 -13.37 5.49 -6.01
CA VAL A 115 -13.56 4.04 -6.24
C VAL A 115 -14.72 3.74 -7.18
N ARG A 116 -15.77 4.57 -7.18
CA ARG A 116 -16.89 4.45 -8.13
C ARG A 116 -16.39 4.61 -9.56
N ARG A 117 -15.65 5.69 -9.82
CA ARG A 117 -15.06 5.95 -11.14
C ARG A 117 -14.08 4.88 -11.60
N LEU A 118 -13.26 4.36 -10.69
CA LEU A 118 -12.35 3.26 -11.00
C LEU A 118 -13.11 1.96 -11.26
N GLY A 119 -14.21 1.71 -10.55
CA GLY A 119 -15.11 0.59 -10.79
C GLY A 119 -15.72 0.61 -12.19
N GLU A 120 -16.20 1.77 -12.64
CA GLU A 120 -16.82 1.94 -13.97
C GLU A 120 -15.90 1.58 -15.14
N ILE A 121 -14.59 1.79 -14.99
CA ILE A 121 -13.59 1.53 -16.03
C ILE A 121 -12.83 0.22 -15.82
N SER A 122 -13.10 -0.50 -14.74
CA SER A 122 -12.23 -1.58 -14.25
C SER A 122 -12.11 -2.75 -15.21
N GLU A 123 -13.23 -3.22 -15.77
CA GLU A 123 -13.25 -4.32 -16.75
C GLU A 123 -12.52 -3.92 -18.04
N GLU A 124 -12.80 -2.74 -18.57
CA GLU A 124 -12.16 -2.21 -19.79
C GLU A 124 -10.65 -2.08 -19.59
N MET A 125 -10.22 -1.55 -18.45
CA MET A 125 -8.82 -1.23 -18.17
C MET A 125 -8.04 -2.37 -17.50
N GLY A 126 -8.68 -3.51 -17.22
CA GLY A 126 -8.05 -4.66 -16.57
C GLY A 126 -7.61 -4.40 -15.12
N VAL A 127 -8.36 -3.57 -14.38
CA VAL A 127 -8.09 -3.30 -12.96
C VAL A 127 -8.54 -4.49 -12.13
N ALA A 128 -7.60 -5.15 -11.46
CA ALA A 128 -7.85 -6.38 -10.71
C ALA A 128 -8.40 -6.13 -9.30
N GLY A 129 -8.17 -4.94 -8.74
CA GLY A 129 -8.62 -4.59 -7.40
C GLY A 129 -8.17 -3.23 -6.94
N LEU A 130 -8.55 -2.88 -5.72
CA LEU A 130 -8.23 -1.61 -5.07
C LEU A 130 -7.50 -1.85 -3.76
N GLU A 131 -6.52 -1.01 -3.46
CA GLU A 131 -5.88 -0.95 -2.14
C GLU A 131 -6.22 0.39 -1.46
N VAL A 132 -7.08 0.37 -0.45
CA VAL A 132 -7.52 1.57 0.28
C VAL A 132 -6.48 1.94 1.32
N ASN A 133 -5.79 3.06 1.11
CA ASN A 133 -4.83 3.59 2.07
C ASN A 133 -5.53 4.42 3.16
N ILE A 134 -5.75 3.82 4.32
CA ILE A 134 -6.37 4.49 5.47
C ILE A 134 -5.36 5.19 6.39
N SER A 135 -4.10 5.32 5.97
CA SER A 135 -3.06 6.04 6.73
C SER A 135 -3.04 7.56 6.48
N CYS A 136 -3.97 8.06 5.65
CA CYS A 136 -4.11 9.49 5.35
C CYS A 136 -4.87 10.24 6.46
N PRO A 137 -4.57 11.53 6.69
CA PRO A 137 -5.31 12.34 7.66
C PRO A 137 -6.75 12.61 7.19
N ASN A 138 -7.72 12.53 8.10
CA ASN A 138 -9.11 12.92 7.92
C ASN A 138 -9.29 14.41 8.21
N VAL A 139 -9.46 15.22 7.17
CA VAL A 139 -9.54 16.67 7.31
C VAL A 139 -10.83 17.10 8.05
N LYS A 140 -11.92 16.35 7.94
CA LYS A 140 -13.19 16.62 8.65
C LYS A 140 -13.13 16.34 10.16
N LYS A 141 -12.25 15.44 10.61
CA LYS A 141 -11.99 15.15 12.05
C LYS A 141 -10.66 15.78 12.53
N GLY A 142 -10.31 16.95 12.01
CA GLY A 142 -9.13 17.71 12.49
C GLY A 142 -7.77 17.08 12.16
N GLY A 143 -7.70 16.23 11.14
CA GLY A 143 -6.46 15.58 10.69
C GLY A 143 -6.21 14.20 11.28
N MET A 144 -7.14 13.63 12.07
CA MET A 144 -7.01 12.28 12.62
C MET A 144 -6.89 11.23 11.50
N VAL A 145 -5.98 10.27 11.61
CA VAL A 145 -5.80 9.25 10.59
C VAL A 145 -6.95 8.23 10.64
N TRP A 146 -7.54 7.89 9.50
CA TRP A 146 -8.69 6.96 9.44
C TRP A 146 -8.39 5.62 10.13
N GLY A 147 -7.20 5.08 9.87
CA GLY A 147 -6.73 3.80 10.41
C GLY A 147 -6.23 3.81 11.84
N THR A 148 -6.39 4.92 12.60
CA THR A 148 -6.02 4.95 14.03
C THR A 148 -7.20 4.76 14.99
N ASP A 149 -8.41 4.66 14.44
CA ASP A 149 -9.64 4.46 15.20
C ASP A 149 -10.52 3.41 14.49
N ALA A 150 -10.98 2.41 15.24
CA ALA A 150 -11.74 1.29 14.70
C ALA A 150 -13.07 1.74 14.09
N HIS A 151 -13.78 2.66 14.77
CA HIS A 151 -15.05 3.17 14.29
C HIS A 151 -14.88 3.95 12.98
N SER A 152 -13.91 4.86 12.92
CA SER A 152 -13.58 5.63 11.71
C SER A 152 -13.11 4.73 10.56
N THR A 153 -12.38 3.65 10.86
CA THR A 153 -12.00 2.63 9.87
C THR A 153 -13.25 1.96 9.30
N TYR A 154 -14.15 1.47 10.17
CA TYR A 154 -15.39 0.82 9.75
C TYR A 154 -16.25 1.75 8.89
N GLU A 155 -16.47 2.99 9.32
CA GLU A 155 -17.28 3.98 8.59
C GLU A 155 -16.75 4.22 7.16
N LEU A 156 -15.44 4.42 7.03
CA LEU A 156 -14.81 4.66 5.74
C LEU A 156 -14.92 3.42 4.84
N ILE A 157 -14.48 2.26 5.33
CA ILE A 157 -14.43 1.04 4.51
C ILE A 157 -15.83 0.58 4.12
N ASN A 158 -16.82 0.66 5.01
CA ASN A 158 -18.21 0.30 4.68
C ASN A 158 -18.80 1.23 3.61
N SER A 159 -18.43 2.52 3.63
CA SER A 159 -18.84 3.48 2.60
C SER A 159 -18.18 3.18 1.25
N VAL A 160 -16.88 2.88 1.26
CA VAL A 160 -16.12 2.48 0.07
C VAL A 160 -16.65 1.18 -0.52
N ARG A 161 -16.91 0.17 0.31
CA ARG A 161 -17.43 -1.14 -0.10
C ARG A 161 -18.76 -1.02 -0.83
N LYS A 162 -19.65 -0.11 -0.41
CA LYS A 162 -20.94 0.13 -1.08
C LYS A 162 -20.80 0.76 -2.47
N ALA A 163 -19.66 1.37 -2.77
CA ALA A 163 -19.43 2.09 -4.02
C ALA A 163 -18.70 1.28 -5.10
N THR A 164 -18.25 0.07 -4.78
CA THR A 164 -17.52 -0.79 -5.71
C THR A 164 -17.77 -2.26 -5.40
N SER A 165 -17.67 -3.14 -6.40
CA SER A 165 -17.67 -4.61 -6.24
C SER A 165 -16.28 -5.22 -6.46
N LEU A 166 -15.27 -4.41 -6.80
CA LEU A 166 -13.89 -4.87 -6.98
C LEU A 166 -13.31 -5.43 -5.69
N PRO A 167 -12.37 -6.40 -5.77
CA PRO A 167 -11.56 -6.81 -4.63
C PRO A 167 -11.00 -5.61 -3.87
N LEU A 168 -11.26 -5.57 -2.56
CA LEU A 168 -10.94 -4.45 -1.70
C LEU A 168 -9.91 -4.84 -0.64
N ILE A 169 -8.66 -4.45 -0.88
CA ILE A 169 -7.56 -4.59 0.08
C ILE A 169 -7.52 -3.33 0.95
N VAL A 170 -7.46 -3.47 2.28
CA VAL A 170 -7.31 -2.32 3.18
C VAL A 170 -5.89 -2.26 3.75
N LYS A 171 -5.17 -1.16 3.49
CA LYS A 171 -3.78 -0.97 3.92
C LYS A 171 -3.70 -0.33 5.29
N LEU A 172 -3.29 -1.11 6.29
CA LEU A 172 -3.28 -0.69 7.70
C LEU A 172 -2.03 0.10 8.07
N THR A 173 -2.22 1.10 8.95
CA THR A 173 -1.13 1.84 9.58
C THR A 173 -0.58 1.07 10.78
N PRO A 174 0.75 1.03 11.00
CA PRO A 174 1.33 0.44 12.21
C PRO A 174 1.23 1.35 13.44
N ASN A 175 0.83 2.61 13.26
CA ASN A 175 0.93 3.66 14.28
C ASN A 175 -0.30 3.66 15.21
N VAL A 176 -0.57 2.52 15.84
CA VAL A 176 -1.73 2.29 16.72
C VAL A 176 -1.33 1.49 17.95
N THR A 177 -2.11 1.62 19.02
CA THR A 177 -1.89 0.85 20.26
C THR A 177 -2.25 -0.62 20.09
N ASP A 178 -3.37 -0.92 19.42
CA ASP A 178 -3.81 -2.27 19.12
C ASP A 178 -4.28 -2.37 17.67
N ILE A 179 -3.51 -3.09 16.84
CA ILE A 179 -3.80 -3.27 15.41
C ILE A 179 -5.00 -4.21 15.18
N LYS A 180 -5.30 -5.09 16.13
CA LYS A 180 -6.33 -6.12 15.99
C LYS A 180 -7.71 -5.49 15.86
N THR A 181 -7.99 -4.46 16.65
CA THR A 181 -9.29 -3.75 16.62
C THR A 181 -9.51 -3.05 15.28
N ILE A 182 -8.45 -2.48 14.69
CA ILE A 182 -8.50 -1.83 13.37
C ILE A 182 -8.71 -2.89 12.28
N ALA A 183 -8.00 -4.02 12.36
CA ALA A 183 -8.13 -5.12 11.41
C ALA A 183 -9.54 -5.73 11.40
N GLN A 184 -10.11 -5.99 12.58
CA GLN A 184 -11.48 -6.48 12.73
C GLN A 184 -12.49 -5.49 12.14
N ALA A 185 -12.34 -4.21 12.46
CA ALA A 185 -13.23 -3.18 11.91
C ALA A 185 -13.17 -3.10 10.38
N ALA A 186 -11.99 -3.28 9.77
CA ALA A 186 -11.86 -3.31 8.31
C ALA A 186 -12.51 -4.58 7.71
N GLU A 187 -12.32 -5.75 8.32
CA GLU A 187 -12.96 -7.01 7.90
C GLU A 187 -14.49 -6.91 7.99
N GLU A 188 -15.03 -6.49 9.14
CA GLU A 188 -16.47 -6.32 9.37
C GLU A 188 -17.12 -5.31 8.41
N ALA A 189 -16.35 -4.31 7.96
CA ALA A 189 -16.78 -3.31 7.00
C ALA A 189 -16.75 -3.79 5.52
N GLY A 190 -16.25 -5.00 5.27
CA GLY A 190 -16.26 -5.65 3.96
C GLY A 190 -14.93 -5.61 3.20
N ALA A 191 -13.80 -5.51 3.89
CA ALA A 191 -12.50 -5.76 3.26
C ALA A 191 -12.40 -7.22 2.79
N ASP A 192 -11.84 -7.46 1.61
CA ASP A 192 -11.60 -8.80 1.06
C ASP A 192 -10.21 -9.34 1.42
N ALA A 193 -9.29 -8.44 1.78
CA ALA A 193 -7.96 -8.73 2.30
C ALA A 193 -7.39 -7.51 3.04
N LEU A 194 -6.35 -7.72 3.84
CA LEU A 194 -5.61 -6.66 4.53
C LEU A 194 -4.16 -6.64 4.08
N SER A 195 -3.59 -5.45 3.90
CA SER A 195 -2.16 -5.29 3.63
C SER A 195 -1.52 -4.47 4.75
N LEU A 196 -0.39 -4.92 5.27
CA LEU A 196 0.31 -4.23 6.36
C LEU A 196 1.79 -4.57 6.43
N ILE A 197 2.66 -3.61 6.77
CA ILE A 197 2.33 -2.29 7.33
C ILE A 197 2.57 -1.15 6.32
N ASN A 198 1.84 -0.05 6.50
CA ASN A 198 2.32 1.25 6.04
C ASN A 198 3.53 1.70 6.90
N THR A 199 4.10 2.87 6.62
CA THR A 199 5.30 3.33 7.31
C THR A 199 5.06 3.70 8.78
N LEU A 200 6.05 3.43 9.64
CA LEU A 200 6.13 4.01 10.98
C LEU A 200 6.43 5.52 10.90
N VAL A 201 6.27 6.28 11.98
CA VAL A 201 6.66 7.70 12.02
C VAL A 201 8.04 7.86 12.66
N GLY A 202 8.90 8.67 12.04
CA GLY A 202 10.22 9.02 12.58
C GLY A 202 10.66 10.43 12.19
N MET A 203 11.79 10.86 12.75
CA MET A 203 12.44 12.14 12.45
C MET A 203 13.95 11.98 12.43
N VAL A 204 14.63 12.86 11.68
CA VAL A 204 16.08 13.03 11.72
C VAL A 204 16.37 14.50 11.93
N VAL A 205 17.28 14.80 12.86
CA VAL A 205 17.71 16.17 13.19
C VAL A 205 19.10 16.41 12.59
N ASP A 206 19.27 17.57 12.01
CA ASP A 206 20.55 18.09 11.58
C ASP A 206 21.26 18.77 12.77
N ILE A 207 22.45 18.27 13.12
CA ILE A 207 23.18 18.74 14.32
C ILE A 207 23.82 20.11 14.13
N ASP A 208 24.09 20.53 12.89
CA ASP A 208 24.75 21.81 12.62
C ASP A 208 23.73 22.96 12.58
N SER A 209 22.58 22.71 11.96
CA SER A 209 21.49 23.68 11.87
C SER A 209 20.45 23.60 13.00
N HIS A 210 20.51 22.56 13.84
CA HIS A 210 19.54 22.24 14.88
C HIS A 210 18.08 22.13 14.39
N LYS A 211 17.89 21.73 13.13
CA LYS A 211 16.56 21.65 12.49
C LYS A 211 16.27 20.23 12.01
N PRO A 212 14.99 19.85 11.84
CA PRO A 212 14.64 18.62 11.15
C PRO A 212 15.21 18.58 9.73
N LYS A 213 15.75 17.43 9.30
CA LYS A 213 16.26 17.23 7.94
C LYS A 213 15.16 17.17 6.88
N LEU A 214 13.96 16.74 7.28
CA LEU A 214 12.78 16.74 6.43
C LEU A 214 12.04 18.07 6.55
N ALA A 215 11.55 18.58 5.42
CA ALA A 215 10.76 19.83 5.41
C ALA A 215 9.48 19.73 6.27
N ASN A 216 8.92 18.53 6.41
CA ASN A 216 7.71 18.27 7.18
C ASN A 216 7.96 17.81 8.63
N VAL A 217 9.15 18.09 9.19
CA VAL A 217 9.59 17.69 10.55
C VAL A 217 9.76 16.18 10.73
N SER A 218 8.69 15.41 10.50
CA SER A 218 8.65 13.95 10.53
C SER A 218 8.42 13.37 9.13
N GLY A 219 8.61 12.06 9.02
CA GLY A 219 8.32 11.29 7.82
C GLY A 219 8.04 9.82 8.13
N GLY A 220 7.60 9.11 7.10
CA GLY A 220 7.35 7.68 7.12
C GLY A 220 8.66 6.88 7.07
N LEU A 221 8.98 6.16 8.14
CA LEU A 221 10.08 5.21 8.24
C LEU A 221 9.73 3.90 7.52
N SER A 222 10.64 3.49 6.66
CA SER A 222 10.56 2.25 5.86
C SER A 222 11.94 1.60 5.72
N GLY A 223 12.00 0.45 5.04
CA GLY A 223 13.23 -0.34 4.88
C GLY A 223 13.42 -1.40 5.97
N PRO A 224 14.53 -2.15 5.95
CA PRO A 224 14.78 -3.27 6.87
C PRO A 224 14.59 -2.94 8.36
N ALA A 225 14.81 -1.69 8.76
CA ALA A 225 14.61 -1.20 10.12
C ALA A 225 13.21 -1.48 10.68
N VAL A 226 12.17 -1.54 9.84
CA VAL A 226 10.79 -1.76 10.30
C VAL A 226 10.36 -3.24 10.27
N LYS A 227 11.17 -4.14 9.70
CA LYS A 227 10.81 -5.54 9.49
C LYS A 227 10.34 -6.26 10.77
N PRO A 228 11.03 -6.14 11.93
CA PRO A 228 10.58 -6.84 13.13
C PRO A 228 9.20 -6.38 13.62
N VAL A 229 8.90 -5.10 13.48
CA VAL A 229 7.57 -4.54 13.82
C VAL A 229 6.52 -5.04 12.82
N ALA A 230 6.84 -5.04 11.53
CA ALA A 230 5.94 -5.54 10.49
C ALA A 230 5.58 -7.02 10.69
N LEU A 231 6.56 -7.89 10.98
CA LEU A 231 6.33 -9.31 11.26
C LEU A 231 5.43 -9.52 12.47
N TRP A 232 5.68 -8.77 13.55
CA TRP A 232 4.85 -8.84 14.76
C TRP A 232 3.38 -8.47 14.46
N LEU A 233 3.16 -7.36 13.75
CA LEU A 233 1.81 -6.90 13.43
C LEU A 233 1.10 -7.81 12.42
N VAL A 234 1.82 -8.34 11.43
CA VAL A 234 1.27 -9.35 10.49
C VAL A 234 0.81 -10.59 11.25
N TRP A 235 1.64 -11.12 12.16
CA TRP A 235 1.26 -12.27 12.97
C TRP A 235 0.03 -11.99 13.82
N GLN A 236 -0.04 -10.83 14.49
CA GLN A 236 -1.21 -10.45 15.29
C GLN A 236 -2.49 -10.36 14.45
N VAL A 237 -2.44 -9.72 13.29
CA VAL A 237 -3.60 -9.57 12.41
C VAL A 237 -4.02 -10.92 11.85
N PHE A 238 -3.09 -11.76 11.41
CA PHE A 238 -3.37 -13.11 10.92
C PHE A 238 -4.09 -13.98 11.97
N GLN A 239 -3.77 -13.82 13.26
CA GLN A 239 -4.47 -14.54 14.35
C GLN A 239 -5.88 -13.98 14.66
N THR A 240 -6.23 -12.84 14.09
CA THR A 240 -7.43 -12.07 14.47
C THR A 240 -8.53 -12.09 13.41
N VAL A 241 -8.17 -12.06 12.12
CA VAL A 241 -9.11 -11.98 11.00
C VAL A 241 -9.16 -13.30 10.22
N ASN A 242 -10.19 -13.49 9.41
CA ASN A 242 -10.38 -14.66 8.56
C ASN A 242 -10.03 -14.40 7.08
N ILE A 243 -9.93 -13.13 6.69
CA ILE A 243 -9.50 -12.71 5.34
C ILE A 243 -7.98 -12.77 5.14
N PRO A 244 -7.48 -12.96 3.90
CA PRO A 244 -6.05 -13.01 3.62
C PRO A 244 -5.27 -11.76 4.05
N VAL A 245 -4.05 -11.98 4.54
CA VAL A 245 -3.12 -10.93 4.95
C VAL A 245 -1.95 -10.81 3.97
N ILE A 246 -1.61 -9.60 3.55
CA ILE A 246 -0.46 -9.27 2.70
C ILE A 246 0.61 -8.60 3.57
N GLY A 247 1.81 -9.19 3.62
CA GLY A 247 2.92 -8.72 4.43
C GLY A 247 3.78 -7.68 3.72
N ILE A 248 4.09 -6.58 4.40
CA ILE A 248 4.87 -5.46 3.85
C ILE A 248 5.75 -4.87 4.94
N GLY A 249 7.01 -4.55 4.60
CA GLY A 249 7.89 -3.77 5.47
C GLY A 249 9.27 -4.40 5.62
N GLY A 250 10.27 -3.80 4.97
CA GLY A 250 11.67 -4.18 5.17
C GLY A 250 12.11 -5.50 4.54
N ILE A 251 11.33 -6.05 3.61
CA ILE A 251 11.68 -7.24 2.83
C ILE A 251 12.73 -6.84 1.77
N ILE A 252 13.94 -7.40 1.86
CA ILE A 252 15.02 -7.14 0.89
C ILE A 252 15.64 -8.41 0.30
N LYS A 253 15.32 -9.57 0.86
CA LYS A 253 15.81 -10.89 0.39
C LYS A 253 14.77 -11.98 0.60
N VAL A 254 15.01 -13.14 -0.03
CA VAL A 254 14.13 -14.31 0.03
C VAL A 254 13.83 -14.77 1.46
N ALA A 255 14.83 -14.77 2.34
CA ALA A 255 14.62 -15.17 3.74
C ALA A 255 13.59 -14.26 4.44
N ASP A 256 13.62 -12.94 4.20
CA ASP A 256 12.64 -12.02 4.77
C ASP A 256 11.24 -12.32 4.23
N ALA A 257 11.11 -12.57 2.92
CA ALA A 257 9.84 -12.96 2.31
C ALA A 257 9.25 -14.22 2.97
N LEU A 258 10.09 -15.23 3.21
CA LEU A 258 9.67 -16.46 3.89
C LEU A 258 9.26 -16.23 5.35
N GLU A 259 9.92 -15.32 6.08
CA GLU A 259 9.50 -14.95 7.44
C GLU A 259 8.06 -14.42 7.46
N PHE A 260 7.68 -13.56 6.51
CA PHE A 260 6.30 -13.05 6.41
C PHE A 260 5.30 -14.15 6.07
N ILE A 261 5.63 -15.03 5.11
CA ILE A 261 4.76 -16.15 4.76
C ILE A 261 4.56 -17.09 5.96
N ILE A 262 5.62 -17.40 6.70
CA ILE A 262 5.56 -18.21 7.93
C ILE A 262 4.74 -17.50 9.02
N ALA A 263 4.84 -16.17 9.13
CA ALA A 263 4.07 -15.38 10.09
C ALA A 263 2.56 -15.32 9.77
N GLY A 264 2.14 -15.78 8.59
CA GLY A 264 0.74 -15.85 8.18
C GLY A 264 0.38 -15.02 6.95
N ALA A 265 1.34 -14.34 6.33
CA ALA A 265 1.08 -13.62 5.09
C ALA A 265 0.81 -14.59 3.93
N ARG A 266 -0.23 -14.31 3.14
CA ARG A 266 -0.58 -15.04 1.92
C ARG A 266 0.16 -14.51 0.68
N ALA A 267 0.45 -13.22 0.68
CA ALA A 267 1.28 -12.54 -0.32
C ALA A 267 2.16 -11.48 0.37
N ILE A 268 3.09 -10.88 -0.36
CA ILE A 268 4.00 -9.86 0.15
C ILE A 268 4.16 -8.69 -0.82
N GLU A 269 4.41 -7.49 -0.29
CA GLU A 269 4.79 -6.33 -1.10
C GLU A 269 6.24 -5.90 -0.87
N ILE A 270 6.92 -5.58 -1.97
CA ILE A 270 8.29 -5.08 -1.97
C ILE A 270 8.30 -3.58 -2.20
N GLY A 271 8.80 -2.83 -1.22
CA GLY A 271 8.82 -1.37 -1.19
C GLY A 271 10.21 -0.78 -1.39
N THR A 272 10.79 -0.28 -0.30
CA THR A 272 12.10 0.41 -0.27
C THR A 272 13.22 -0.33 -1.00
N ALA A 273 13.18 -1.66 -1.05
CA ALA A 273 14.17 -2.47 -1.75
C ALA A 273 14.31 -2.11 -3.24
N ASN A 274 13.22 -1.71 -3.89
CA ASN A 274 13.20 -1.33 -5.31
C ASN A 274 14.10 -0.11 -5.59
N PHE A 275 14.31 0.77 -4.61
CA PHE A 275 15.20 1.92 -4.75
C PHE A 275 16.68 1.55 -4.67
N VAL A 276 16.99 0.40 -4.07
CA VAL A 276 18.36 -0.09 -3.88
C VAL A 276 18.74 -1.03 -5.02
N ASN A 277 17.83 -1.93 -5.40
CA ASN A 277 18.03 -2.91 -6.46
C ASN A 277 16.71 -3.10 -7.22
N PRO A 278 16.47 -2.34 -8.31
CA PRO A 278 15.24 -2.37 -9.08
C PRO A 278 15.01 -3.71 -9.76
#